data_AF-A0A8D0NYU2-F1
#
_entry.id   AF-A0A8D0NYU2-F1
#
_cell.length_a   1.000
_cell.length_b   1.000
_cell.length_c   1.000
_cell.angle_alpha   90.00
_cell.angle_beta   90.00
_cell.angle_gamma   90.00
#
_symmetry.space_group_name_H-M   'P 1'
#
loop_
_entity.id
_entity.type
_entity.pdbx_description
1 polymer ?
#
loop_
_entity_poly.entity_id
_entity_poly.type
_entity_poly.pdbx_seq_one_letter_code
_entity_poly.pdbx_strand_id
1 'polypeptide(L)'
;FFLESNNRNLQAAIGAYYDFESPNISVPSMSFVEDVTIGEGESIPPDTQFIKTWRIQNSGAEAWPPGVCLKYVGGDQFGHVNMVMVRSLEPQEIADVSVQMCSPSRAGMYQGQWRMCTATGLYYGDVIWVILSVEVGGLLGVTQQLSSFETEFNTQPHRKGLHGPYPFGQS
;
A
#
# COMPACT_ATOMS: atom_id res chain seq x y z
N PHE A 1 6.50 70.42 0.22
CA PHE A 1 5.43 69.45 0.52
C PHE A 1 5.05 68.74 -0.77
N PHE A 2 5.15 67.41 -0.78
CA PHE A 2 4.39 66.44 -1.60
C PHE A 2 4.61 66.50 -3.14
N LEU A 3 4.92 65.44 -3.90
CA LEU A 3 4.77 63.99 -3.72
C LEU A 3 5.84 63.22 -4.52
N GLU A 4 6.69 62.45 -3.82
CA GLU A 4 7.20 61.17 -4.32
C GLU A 4 6.06 60.15 -4.28
N SER A 5 5.14 60.21 -5.23
CA SER A 5 4.09 59.20 -5.38
C SER A 5 3.88 58.86 -6.83
N ASN A 6 4.69 57.95 -7.35
CA ASN A 6 4.22 57.07 -8.44
C ASN A 6 4.96 55.74 -8.60
N ASN A 7 5.90 55.37 -7.71
CA ASN A 7 6.58 54.06 -7.80
C ASN A 7 5.88 52.96 -6.97
N ARG A 8 5.14 53.31 -5.90
CA ARG A 8 4.49 52.30 -5.04
C ARG A 8 3.33 51.56 -5.70
N ASN A 9 2.55 52.24 -6.56
CA ASN A 9 1.41 51.62 -7.24
C ASN A 9 1.82 50.61 -8.30
N LEU A 10 2.93 50.86 -9.02
CA LEU A 10 3.42 49.93 -10.04
C LEU A 10 4.02 48.67 -9.39
N GLN A 11 4.80 48.81 -8.32
CA GLN A 11 5.34 47.66 -7.57
C GLN A 11 4.21 46.82 -6.95
N ALA A 12 3.17 47.45 -6.41
CA ALA A 12 2.00 46.75 -5.88
C ALA A 12 1.18 46.05 -6.98
N ALA A 13 1.01 46.69 -8.14
CA ALA A 13 0.31 46.09 -9.28
C ALA A 13 1.09 44.91 -9.89
N ILE A 14 2.42 45.02 -9.97
CA ILE A 14 3.30 43.95 -10.42
C ILE A 14 3.28 42.78 -9.42
N GLY A 15 3.35 43.06 -8.11
CA GLY A 15 3.21 42.05 -7.07
C GLY A 15 1.86 41.32 -7.12
N ALA A 16 0.77 42.06 -7.28
CA ALA A 16 -0.57 41.48 -7.44
C ALA A 16 -0.72 40.70 -8.75
N TYR A 17 -0.03 41.07 -9.82
CA TYR A 17 -0.04 40.33 -11.09
C TYR A 17 0.71 38.99 -10.96
N TYR A 18 1.86 38.98 -10.28
CA TYR A 18 2.60 37.74 -9.99
C TYR A 18 1.87 36.84 -8.96
N ASP A 19 1.12 37.41 -8.02
CA ASP A 19 0.26 36.64 -7.11
C ASP A 19 -0.98 36.07 -7.82
N PHE A 20 -1.49 36.74 -8.87
CA PHE A 20 -2.68 36.31 -9.61
C PHE A 20 -2.37 35.26 -10.70
N GLU A 21 -1.16 35.29 -11.27
CA GLU A 21 -0.72 34.35 -12.31
C GLU A 21 0.29 33.31 -11.85
N SER A 22 0.59 33.21 -10.56
CA SER A 22 1.18 31.99 -10.02
C SER A 22 0.11 30.91 -10.14
N PRO A 23 0.21 29.91 -11.04
CA PRO A 23 -0.65 28.75 -10.89
C PRO A 23 -0.38 28.26 -9.47
N ASN A 24 -1.40 28.30 -8.61
CA ASN A 24 -1.36 27.67 -7.31
C ASN A 24 -1.20 26.18 -7.58
N ILE A 25 0.03 25.74 -7.87
CA ILE A 25 0.38 24.34 -8.02
C ILE A 25 0.35 23.82 -6.60
N SER A 26 -0.86 23.45 -6.16
CA SER A 26 -1.08 22.79 -4.90
C SER A 26 -0.33 21.47 -4.95
N VAL A 27 0.75 21.37 -4.18
CA VAL A 27 1.49 20.12 -4.07
C VAL A 27 0.57 19.12 -3.38
N PRO A 28 0.29 17.95 -3.97
CA PRO A 28 -0.60 16.98 -3.36
C PRO A 28 -0.02 16.49 -2.03
N SER A 29 -0.89 16.13 -1.10
CA SER A 29 -0.51 15.59 0.21
C SER A 29 -1.05 14.17 0.37
N MET A 30 -0.25 13.30 0.97
CA MET A 30 -0.65 11.93 1.32
C MET A 30 -0.19 11.66 2.74
N SER A 31 -1.09 11.09 3.54
CA SER A 31 -0.78 10.60 4.88
C SER A 31 -0.99 9.09 4.97
N PHE A 32 -0.07 8.43 5.66
CA PHE A 32 -0.21 7.02 6.01
C PHE A 32 -1.31 6.84 7.07
N VAL A 33 -2.15 5.82 6.91
CA VAL A 33 -3.21 5.49 7.88
C VAL A 33 -2.81 4.25 8.67
N GLU A 34 -2.60 3.12 7.99
CA GLU A 34 -2.22 1.85 8.63
C GLU A 34 -1.67 0.84 7.61
N ASP A 35 -0.95 -0.14 8.12
CA ASP A 35 -0.62 -1.36 7.39
C ASP A 35 -1.83 -2.29 7.40
N VAL A 36 -2.45 -2.53 6.24
CA VAL A 36 -3.62 -3.42 6.11
C VAL A 36 -3.18 -4.88 6.10
N THR A 37 -2.01 -5.16 5.53
CA THR A 37 -1.37 -6.48 5.59
C THR A 37 0.08 -6.34 6.01
N ILE A 38 0.59 -7.39 6.67
CA ILE A 38 1.99 -7.50 7.09
C ILE A 38 2.37 -6.34 7.99
N GLY A 39 1.76 -6.29 9.18
CA GLY A 39 2.03 -5.27 10.18
C GLY A 39 3.37 -5.47 10.89
N GLU A 40 3.67 -4.56 11.83
CA GLU A 40 4.85 -4.69 12.68
C GLU A 40 4.83 -6.03 13.44
N GLY A 41 5.91 -6.81 13.33
CA GLY A 41 6.09 -8.07 14.06
C GLY A 41 5.59 -9.33 13.33
N GLU A 42 5.01 -9.22 12.14
CA GLU A 42 4.73 -10.40 11.31
C GLU A 42 6.01 -10.98 10.69
N SER A 43 6.25 -12.27 10.90
CA SER A 43 7.36 -12.98 10.27
C SER A 43 6.91 -13.80 9.05
N ILE A 44 7.74 -13.74 8.01
CA ILE A 44 7.47 -14.39 6.71
C ILE A 44 8.59 -15.41 6.45
N PRO A 45 8.29 -16.63 5.97
CA PRO A 45 9.32 -17.55 5.52
C PRO A 45 10.14 -16.99 4.35
N PRO A 46 11.36 -17.49 4.11
CA PRO A 46 12.13 -17.15 2.91
C PRO A 46 11.39 -17.47 1.61
N ASP A 47 11.72 -16.75 0.54
CA ASP A 47 11.23 -17.00 -0.84
C ASP A 47 9.70 -17.11 -0.97
N THR A 48 8.97 -16.39 -0.12
CA THR A 48 7.51 -16.45 -0.01
C THR A 48 6.88 -15.26 -0.71
N GLN A 49 5.93 -15.53 -1.59
CA GLN A 49 5.12 -14.47 -2.20
C GLN A 49 4.08 -13.96 -1.21
N PHE A 50 3.94 -12.64 -1.12
CA PHE A 50 2.94 -11.98 -0.29
C PHE A 50 2.45 -10.70 -0.96
N ILE A 51 1.31 -10.18 -0.50
CA ILE A 51 0.77 -8.89 -0.92
C ILE A 51 0.90 -7.94 0.25
N LYS A 52 1.66 -6.86 0.07
CA LYS A 52 1.72 -5.74 1.02
C LYS A 52 0.65 -4.73 0.64
N THR A 53 -0.21 -4.38 1.59
CA THR A 53 -1.26 -3.38 1.41
C THR A 53 -1.13 -2.32 2.48
N TRP A 54 -1.08 -1.06 2.05
CA TRP A 54 -1.15 0.09 2.93
C TRP A 54 -2.47 0.82 2.72
N ARG A 55 -3.03 1.33 3.80
CA ARG A 55 -4.12 2.30 3.75
C ARG A 55 -3.52 3.69 3.78
N ILE A 56 -3.89 4.49 2.79
CA ILE A 56 -3.43 5.88 2.64
C ILE A 56 -4.61 6.81 2.50
N GLN A 57 -4.41 8.08 2.86
CA GLN A 57 -5.41 9.13 2.75
C GLN A 57 -4.85 10.31 1.96
N ASN A 58 -5.69 10.93 1.12
CA ASN A 58 -5.42 12.28 0.65
C ASN A 58 -5.67 13.29 1.78
N SER A 59 -4.59 13.70 2.44
CA SER A 59 -4.61 14.71 3.50
C SER A 59 -4.53 16.15 2.96
N GLY A 60 -4.59 16.32 1.65
CA GLY A 60 -4.59 17.62 0.97
C GLY A 60 -5.97 18.27 0.89
N ALA A 61 -5.99 19.51 0.37
CA ALA A 61 -7.21 20.28 0.15
C ALA A 61 -7.83 20.06 -1.24
N GLU A 62 -7.10 19.43 -2.17
CA GLU A 62 -7.51 19.20 -3.54
C GLU A 62 -7.39 17.71 -3.91
N ALA A 63 -8.13 17.30 -4.94
CA ALA A 63 -8.00 15.96 -5.50
C ALA A 63 -6.58 15.74 -6.05
N TRP A 64 -6.06 14.52 -5.92
CA TRP A 64 -4.76 14.20 -6.52
C TRP A 64 -4.80 14.30 -8.05
N PRO A 65 -3.74 14.83 -8.69
CA PRO A 65 -3.70 14.92 -10.15
C PRO A 65 -3.78 13.53 -10.79
N PRO A 66 -4.24 13.42 -12.05
CA PRO A 66 -4.27 12.15 -12.75
C PRO A 66 -2.86 11.58 -12.94
N GLY A 67 -2.76 10.25 -12.94
CA GLY A 67 -1.51 9.55 -13.20
C GLY A 67 -0.53 9.52 -12.02
N VAL A 68 -1.01 9.73 -10.79
CA VAL A 68 -0.21 9.49 -9.58
C VAL A 68 0.08 8.00 -9.40
N CYS A 69 1.21 7.71 -8.77
CA CYS A 69 1.67 6.36 -8.52
C CYS A 69 2.44 6.28 -7.21
N LEU A 70 2.46 5.09 -6.61
CA LEU A 70 3.33 4.77 -5.49
C LEU A 70 4.61 4.15 -6.06
N LYS A 71 5.77 4.69 -5.68
CA LYS A 71 7.08 4.23 -6.18
C LYS A 71 8.01 3.79 -5.07
N TYR A 72 8.79 2.77 -5.35
CA TYR A 72 9.93 2.36 -4.52
C TYR A 72 11.01 3.45 -4.58
N VAL A 73 11.53 3.85 -3.42
CA VAL A 73 12.52 4.94 -3.31
C VAL A 73 13.83 4.55 -2.62
N GLY A 74 13.90 3.38 -1.97
CA GLY A 74 15.14 2.91 -1.35
C GLY A 74 14.96 1.76 -0.36
N GLY A 75 16.08 1.24 0.15
CA GLY A 75 16.13 0.11 1.08
C GLY A 75 16.30 -1.23 0.39
N ASP A 76 15.70 -2.27 0.97
CA ASP A 76 15.60 -3.61 0.41
C ASP A 76 14.42 -3.69 -0.56
N GLN A 77 14.63 -4.39 -1.67
CA GLN A 77 13.62 -4.57 -2.71
C GLN A 77 13.03 -5.98 -2.66
N PHE A 78 11.71 -6.06 -2.54
CA PHE A 78 10.96 -7.32 -2.35
C PHE A 78 10.28 -7.78 -3.65
N GLY A 79 10.98 -7.74 -4.78
CA GLY A 79 10.44 -8.13 -6.09
C GLY A 79 10.74 -7.12 -7.20
N HIS A 80 10.22 -7.35 -8.40
CA HIS A 80 10.54 -6.51 -9.58
C HIS A 80 9.65 -5.27 -9.72
N VAL A 81 8.51 -5.25 -9.02
CA VAL A 81 7.59 -4.10 -9.07
C VAL A 81 8.21 -2.94 -8.29
N ASN A 82 8.42 -1.81 -8.97
CA ASN A 82 8.96 -0.58 -8.38
C ASN A 82 7.98 0.60 -8.46
N MET A 83 6.82 0.40 -9.09
CA MET A 83 5.79 1.41 -9.29
C MET A 83 4.42 0.74 -9.44
N VAL A 84 3.41 1.29 -8.77
CA VAL A 84 2.00 0.93 -8.98
C VAL A 84 1.16 2.19 -9.15
N MET A 85 0.25 2.18 -10.12
CA MET A 85 -0.67 3.29 -10.35
C MET A 85 -1.67 3.37 -9.19
N VAL A 86 -1.95 4.60 -8.75
CA VAL A 86 -2.95 4.87 -7.71
C VAL A 86 -3.99 5.78 -8.32
N ARG A 87 -5.27 5.54 -8.00
CA ARG A 87 -6.36 6.41 -8.44
C ARG A 87 -6.22 7.81 -7.84
N SER A 88 -6.69 8.82 -8.55
CA SER A 88 -6.84 10.16 -7.99
C SER A 88 -7.84 10.13 -6.84
N LEU A 89 -7.39 10.48 -5.63
CA LEU A 89 -8.23 10.55 -4.44
C LEU A 89 -8.73 11.97 -4.22
N GLU A 90 -10.00 12.10 -3.87
CA GLU A 90 -10.59 13.35 -3.39
C GLU A 90 -10.04 13.75 -2.01
N PRO A 91 -10.15 15.03 -1.59
CA PRO A 91 -9.75 15.44 -0.25
C PRO A 91 -10.39 14.56 0.83
N GLN A 92 -9.58 14.14 1.80
CA GLN A 92 -9.94 13.24 2.91
C GLN A 92 -10.31 11.80 2.49
N GLU A 93 -10.31 11.48 1.20
CA GLU A 93 -10.62 10.12 0.73
C GLU A 93 -9.49 9.14 1.09
N ILE A 94 -9.87 7.91 1.44
CA ILE A 94 -8.99 6.81 1.82
C ILE A 94 -8.97 5.75 0.71
N ALA A 95 -7.81 5.14 0.50
CA ALA A 95 -7.68 3.98 -0.37
C ALA A 95 -6.64 2.99 0.14
N ASP A 96 -6.87 1.72 -0.18
CA ASP A 96 -5.91 0.64 0.03
C ASP A 96 -5.07 0.48 -1.25
N VAL A 97 -3.74 0.52 -1.11
CA VAL A 97 -2.79 0.34 -2.20
C VAL A 97 -1.99 -0.93 -1.96
N SER A 98 -2.06 -1.86 -2.90
CA SER A 98 -1.44 -3.19 -2.77
C SER A 98 -0.28 -3.37 -3.77
N VAL A 99 0.78 -4.03 -3.32
CA VAL A 99 1.92 -4.43 -4.14
C VAL A 99 2.23 -5.90 -3.88
N GLN A 100 2.34 -6.69 -4.96
CA GLN A 100 2.81 -8.08 -4.88
C GLN A 100 4.32 -8.10 -4.70
N MET A 101 4.78 -8.84 -3.69
CA MET A 101 6.15 -8.90 -3.24
C MET A 101 6.62 -10.34 -2.99
N CYS A 102 7.93 -10.52 -2.86
CA CYS A 102 8.59 -11.78 -2.49
C CYS A 102 9.59 -11.51 -1.37
N SER A 103 9.54 -12.31 -0.30
CA SER A 103 10.48 -12.21 0.81
C SER A 103 11.89 -12.67 0.39
N PRO A 104 12.96 -12.07 0.95
CA PRO A 104 14.33 -12.51 0.69
C PRO A 104 14.57 -13.98 1.05
N SER A 105 15.53 -14.61 0.38
CA SER A 105 15.92 -16.01 0.62
C SER A 105 16.69 -16.25 1.92
N ARG A 106 17.21 -15.18 2.54
CA ARG A 106 17.98 -15.25 3.78
C ARG A 106 17.17 -14.70 4.93
N ALA A 107 17.16 -15.41 6.05
CA ALA A 107 16.58 -14.93 7.29
C ALA A 107 17.25 -13.63 7.75
N GLY A 108 16.47 -12.73 8.36
CA GLY A 108 16.92 -11.42 8.80
C GLY A 108 15.83 -10.35 8.77
N MET A 109 16.18 -9.15 9.24
CA MET A 109 15.32 -7.97 9.16
C MET A 109 15.60 -7.20 7.87
N TYR A 110 14.56 -6.82 7.16
CA TYR A 110 14.64 -6.07 5.91
C TYR A 110 13.66 -4.91 5.94
N GLN A 111 14.02 -3.82 5.26
CA GLN A 111 13.17 -2.63 5.17
C GLN A 111 13.19 -2.00 3.77
N GLY A 112 12.01 -1.77 3.20
CA GLY A 112 11.84 -1.11 1.91
C GLY A 112 11.00 0.16 2.04
N GLN A 113 11.37 1.21 1.31
CA GLN A 113 10.71 2.51 1.35
C GLN A 113 9.94 2.78 0.07
N TRP A 114 8.73 3.32 0.23
CA TRP A 114 7.85 3.70 -0.86
C TRP A 114 7.31 5.12 -0.65
N ARG A 115 7.07 5.84 -1.75
CA ARG A 115 6.55 7.20 -1.71
C ARG A 115 5.67 7.51 -2.91
N MET A 116 4.64 8.32 -2.69
CA MET A 116 3.78 8.80 -3.77
C MET A 116 4.56 9.72 -4.71
N CYS A 117 4.24 9.63 -6.00
CA CYS A 117 4.90 10.33 -7.08
C CYS A 117 3.85 10.78 -8.12
N THR A 118 3.92 12.04 -8.54
CA THR A 118 3.08 12.58 -9.61
C THR A 118 3.53 12.04 -10.98
N ALA A 119 2.68 12.20 -12.00
CA ALA A 119 3.03 11.89 -13.38
C ALA A 119 4.27 12.66 -13.88
N THR A 120 4.56 13.83 -13.32
CA THR A 120 5.75 14.65 -13.63
C THR A 120 7.01 14.21 -12.87
N GLY A 121 6.90 13.21 -11.99
CA GLY A 121 8.04 12.71 -11.22
C GLY A 121 8.24 13.38 -9.85
N LEU A 122 7.36 14.28 -9.43
CA LEU A 122 7.46 14.94 -8.13
C LEU A 122 7.01 13.99 -7.02
N TYR A 123 7.88 13.72 -6.05
CA TYR A 123 7.53 12.95 -4.86
C TYR A 123 6.76 13.80 -3.84
N TYR A 124 5.76 13.21 -3.18
CA TYR A 124 4.94 13.89 -2.19
C TYR A 124 4.44 12.96 -1.08
N GLY A 125 3.92 13.56 -0.01
CA GLY A 125 3.40 12.85 1.16
C GLY A 125 4.45 12.07 1.96
N ASP A 126 3.93 11.26 2.88
CA ASP A 126 4.72 10.42 3.78
C ASP A 126 5.53 9.35 3.03
N VAL A 127 6.66 8.97 3.60
CA VAL A 127 7.38 7.74 3.20
C VAL A 127 6.73 6.59 3.97
N ILE A 128 6.21 5.61 3.24
CA ILE A 128 5.63 4.39 3.82
C ILE A 128 6.62 3.24 3.68
N TRP A 129 6.52 2.27 4.59
CA TRP A 129 7.54 1.26 4.79
C TRP A 129 6.99 -0.14 4.60
N VAL A 130 7.85 -1.01 4.10
CA VAL A 130 7.73 -2.46 4.27
C VAL A 130 8.80 -2.83 5.29
N ILE A 131 8.43 -3.38 6.44
CA ILE A 131 9.36 -3.92 7.43
C ILE A 131 9.05 -5.41 7.55
N LEU A 132 10.05 -6.26 7.29
CA LEU A 132 9.88 -7.72 7.29
C LEU A 132 10.89 -8.38 8.22
N SER A 133 10.39 -9.26 9.08
CA SER A 133 11.22 -10.30 9.70
C SER A 133 11.13 -11.56 8.84
N VAL A 134 12.24 -11.97 8.22
CA VAL A 134 12.31 -13.23 7.49
C VAL A 134 12.79 -14.32 8.43
N GLU A 135 11.97 -15.33 8.69
CA GLU A 135 12.23 -16.39 9.66
C GLU A 135 11.84 -17.77 9.11
N VAL A 136 12.69 -18.77 9.32
CA VAL A 136 12.36 -20.16 8.98
C VAL A 136 11.23 -20.62 9.90
N GLY A 137 10.02 -20.76 9.36
CA GLY A 137 8.81 -21.06 10.12
C GLY A 137 7.96 -19.83 10.50
N GLY A 138 8.16 -18.69 9.82
CA GLY A 138 7.39 -17.48 10.05
C GLY A 138 5.87 -17.67 9.97
N LEU A 139 5.13 -16.84 10.70
CA LEU A 139 3.69 -16.96 10.93
C LEU A 139 2.87 -17.09 9.64
N LEU A 140 3.21 -16.33 8.58
CA LEU A 140 2.49 -16.43 7.30
C LEU A 140 2.60 -17.80 6.65
N GLY A 141 3.75 -18.47 6.79
CA GLY A 141 3.91 -19.83 6.28
C GLY A 141 2.98 -20.80 7.01
N VAL A 142 2.89 -20.66 8.33
CA VAL A 142 2.03 -21.49 9.17
C VAL A 142 0.56 -21.27 8.85
N THR A 143 0.12 -20.01 8.73
CA THR A 143 -1.29 -19.70 8.41
C THR A 143 -1.67 -20.19 7.01
N GLN A 144 -0.77 -20.07 6.02
CA GLN A 144 -1.00 -20.61 4.69
C GLN A 144 -1.09 -22.14 4.70
N GLN A 145 -0.21 -22.83 5.42
CA GLN A 145 -0.28 -24.28 5.60
C GLN A 145 -1.61 -24.71 6.26
N LEU A 146 -2.01 -24.06 7.36
CA LEU A 146 -3.29 -24.35 8.02
C LEU A 146 -4.49 -24.15 7.09
N SER A 147 -4.51 -23.07 6.30
CA SER A 147 -5.60 -22.81 5.33
C SER A 147 -5.68 -23.89 4.24
N SER A 148 -4.54 -24.42 3.79
CA SER A 148 -4.52 -25.53 2.82
C SER A 148 -5.08 -26.82 3.43
N PHE A 149 -4.78 -27.12 4.70
CA PHE A 149 -5.34 -28.27 5.39
C PHE A 149 -6.86 -28.20 5.57
N GLU A 150 -7.41 -27.03 5.94
CA GLU A 150 -8.86 -26.87 6.07
C GLU A 150 -9.60 -27.06 4.74
N THR A 151 -8.99 -26.62 3.64
CA THR A 151 -9.54 -26.80 2.29
C THR A 151 -9.62 -28.28 1.91
N GLU A 152 -8.59 -29.08 2.24
CA GLU A 152 -8.55 -30.51 1.95
C GLU A 152 -9.62 -31.32 2.71
N PHE A 153 -9.87 -31.00 3.99
CA PHE A 153 -10.93 -31.64 4.79
C PHE A 153 -12.34 -31.35 4.24
N ASN A 154 -12.55 -30.17 3.64
CA ASN A 154 -13.85 -29.78 3.11
C ASN A 154 -14.16 -30.39 1.73
N THR A 155 -13.18 -31.02 1.08
CA THR A 155 -13.35 -31.69 -0.23
C THR A 155 -13.65 -33.20 -0.17
N GLN A 156 -13.85 -33.80 1.01
CA GLN A 156 -14.34 -35.19 1.06
C GLN A 156 -15.86 -35.25 0.80
N PRO A 157 -16.33 -35.84 -0.32
CA PRO A 157 -17.76 -36.05 -0.49
C PRO A 157 -18.20 -37.08 0.56
N HIS A 158 -19.23 -36.72 1.33
CA HIS A 158 -19.92 -37.57 2.30
C HIS A 158 -20.04 -39.02 1.80
N ARG A 159 -19.23 -39.93 2.35
CA ARG A 159 -19.41 -41.36 2.16
C ARG A 159 -20.67 -41.77 2.93
N LYS A 160 -21.82 -41.75 2.24
CA LYS A 160 -23.08 -42.32 2.76
C LYS A 160 -22.80 -43.77 3.18
N GLY A 161 -22.92 -44.05 4.47
CA GLY A 161 -22.88 -45.39 5.02
C GLY A 161 -24.07 -46.20 4.50
N LEU A 162 -23.80 -47.22 3.67
CA LEU A 162 -24.78 -48.26 3.38
C LEU A 162 -24.65 -49.34 4.47
N HIS A 163 -25.58 -49.28 5.42
CA HIS A 163 -25.90 -50.37 6.33
C HIS A 163 -26.40 -51.57 5.50
N GLY A 164 -25.64 -52.67 5.48
CA GLY A 164 -26.12 -53.97 4.99
C GLY A 164 -26.98 -54.67 6.05
N PRO A 165 -28.04 -55.40 5.67
CA PRO A 165 -28.89 -56.09 6.64
C PRO A 165 -28.26 -57.42 7.09
N TYR A 166 -28.25 -57.65 8.41
CA TYR A 166 -27.90 -58.94 9.02
C TYR A 166 -29.06 -59.94 8.87
N PRO A 167 -28.82 -61.23 8.58
CA PRO A 167 -29.78 -62.29 8.85
C PRO A 167 -29.39 -63.02 10.15
N PHE A 168 -30.30 -63.06 11.12
CA PHE A 168 -30.27 -64.01 12.24
C PHE A 168 -31.53 -64.88 12.18
N GLY A 169 -31.33 -66.19 12.20
CA GLY A 169 -32.39 -67.19 12.34
C GLY A 169 -31.80 -68.58 12.41
N GLN A 170 -31.39 -69.01 13.61
CA GLN A 170 -31.17 -70.42 13.93
C GLN A 170 -32.46 -71.00 14.50
N SER A 171 -32.94 -72.10 13.94
CA SER A 171 -33.24 -73.38 14.61
C SER A 171 -33.99 -74.29 13.65
#